data_AF-A0A356W302-F1
#
_entry.id   AF-A0A356W302-F1
#
_cell.length_a   1.000
_cell.length_b   1.000
_cell.length_c   1.000
_cell.angle_alpha   90.00
_cell.angle_beta   90.00
_cell.angle_gamma   90.00
#
_symmetry.space_group_name_H-M   'P 1'
#
loop_
_entity.id
_entity.type
_entity.pdbx_description
1 polymer ?
#
loop_
_entity_poly.entity_id
_entity_poly.type
_entity_poly.pdbx_seq_one_letter_code
_entity_poly.pdbx_strand_id
1 'polypeptide(L)'
;FTHIPINRPRCPMRHFQQDGHMAMENPKGRANYEPNSWGPKDGGPREDPKRGFRSYAEPVEGEKTRLRPESFADHYSQARQFYVSQTAVEQKHIADALTFELSKVQTMDIRLRMLSHLLNIDKDLARKVAKGLGVSDMPAAAKPASKPLPDLPVSDPLSILKNAPDSFAGRKLGIFATDGADADLLNALKEKVSAAGGMTAIISPKVGGITLSDGSHIEADEKIDGGPSVL
;
A
#
# COMPACT_ATOMS: atom_id res chain seq x y z
N PHE A 1 8.60 -25.53 -0.84
CA PHE A 1 7.93 -24.36 -0.22
C PHE A 1 6.40 -24.47 -0.23
N THR A 2 5.78 -25.10 -1.21
CA THR A 2 4.31 -25.34 -1.29
C THR A 2 3.78 -26.23 -0.16
N HIS A 3 4.62 -27.08 0.44
CA HIS A 3 4.22 -27.96 1.56
C HIS A 3 4.22 -27.24 2.91
N ILE A 4 4.74 -26.00 2.99
CA ILE A 4 4.66 -25.21 4.22
C ILE A 4 3.17 -24.98 4.53
N PRO A 5 2.69 -25.21 5.77
CA PRO A 5 1.25 -25.27 6.07
C PRO A 5 0.42 -24.07 5.58
N ILE A 6 0.98 -22.87 5.59
CA ILE A 6 0.31 -21.65 5.12
C ILE A 6 0.16 -21.58 3.60
N ASN A 7 1.09 -22.19 2.86
CA ASN A 7 1.10 -22.21 1.40
C ASN A 7 0.36 -23.42 0.82
N ARG A 8 0.07 -24.42 1.65
CA ARG A 8 -0.45 -25.70 1.18
C ARG A 8 -1.89 -25.51 0.69
N PRO A 9 -2.20 -25.96 -0.54
CA PRO A 9 -3.56 -25.90 -1.05
C PRO A 9 -4.52 -26.71 -0.19
N ARG A 10 -5.77 -26.26 -0.15
CA ARG A 10 -6.87 -26.95 0.54
C ARG A 10 -7.65 -27.90 -0.36
N CYS A 11 -7.33 -27.91 -1.65
CA CYS A 11 -7.83 -28.90 -2.61
C CYS A 11 -6.80 -30.03 -2.82
N PRO A 12 -7.23 -31.20 -3.34
CA PRO A 12 -6.30 -32.28 -3.67
C PRO A 12 -5.27 -31.83 -4.71
N MET A 13 -3.99 -31.99 -4.38
CA MET A 13 -2.89 -31.87 -5.34
C MET A 13 -2.27 -33.23 -5.57
N ARG A 14 -2.23 -33.66 -6.83
CA ARG A 14 -1.58 -34.91 -7.24
C ARG A 14 -0.79 -34.63 -8.51
N HIS A 15 0.51 -34.90 -8.45
CA HIS A 15 1.45 -34.77 -9.55
C HIS A 15 2.55 -35.80 -9.38
N PHE A 16 3.44 -35.87 -10.37
CA PHE A 16 4.56 -36.81 -10.37
C PHE A 16 5.88 -36.21 -9.83
N GLN A 17 5.90 -34.94 -9.44
CA GLN A 17 7.09 -34.31 -8.84
C GLN A 17 7.46 -35.00 -7.52
N GLN A 18 8.75 -35.28 -7.33
CA GLN A 18 9.34 -35.94 -6.17
C GLN A 18 10.52 -35.13 -5.64
N ASP A 19 10.93 -35.45 -4.41
CA ASP A 19 12.15 -34.94 -3.78
C ASP A 19 12.21 -33.40 -3.68
N GLY A 20 13.42 -32.84 -3.79
CA GLY A 20 13.71 -31.46 -3.47
C GLY A 20 14.09 -31.26 -2.01
N HIS A 21 14.82 -30.19 -1.75
CA HIS A 21 15.25 -29.84 -0.40
C HIS A 21 14.04 -29.66 0.53
N MET A 22 14.06 -30.33 1.69
CA MET A 22 12.97 -30.32 2.69
C MET A 22 11.62 -30.80 2.12
N ALA A 23 11.65 -31.87 1.32
CA ALA A 23 10.44 -32.58 0.93
C ALA A 23 9.70 -33.14 2.16
N MET A 24 8.62 -32.46 2.56
CA MET A 24 7.80 -32.85 3.72
C MET A 24 6.83 -34.00 3.42
N GLU A 25 6.42 -34.14 2.17
CA GLU A 25 5.47 -35.13 1.68
C GLU A 25 5.85 -35.48 0.24
N ASN A 26 6.03 -36.76 -0.05
CA ASN A 26 6.34 -37.27 -1.39
C ASN A 26 5.15 -38.10 -1.90
N PRO A 27 4.72 -37.95 -3.18
CA PRO A 27 3.69 -38.79 -3.75
C PRO A 27 4.06 -40.28 -3.65
N LYS A 28 3.16 -41.11 -3.12
CA LYS A 28 3.34 -42.56 -2.99
C LYS A 28 2.74 -43.28 -4.19
N GLY A 29 3.51 -44.16 -4.85
CA GLY A 29 3.03 -44.94 -6.01
C GLY A 29 4.15 -45.63 -6.78
N ARG A 30 3.79 -46.41 -7.80
CA ARG A 30 4.76 -47.12 -8.67
C ARG A 30 5.38 -46.24 -9.74
N ALA A 31 4.66 -45.21 -10.19
CA ALA A 31 5.07 -44.29 -11.23
C ALA A 31 5.34 -42.88 -10.68
N ASN A 32 6.43 -42.28 -11.15
CA ASN A 32 6.76 -40.86 -11.00
C ASN A 32 6.87 -40.17 -12.38
N TYR A 33 6.18 -40.70 -13.39
CA TYR A 33 6.21 -40.21 -14.77
C TYR A 33 4.87 -40.45 -15.50
N GLU A 34 4.65 -39.69 -16.57
CA GLU A 34 3.50 -39.82 -17.48
C GLU A 34 3.97 -39.53 -18.93
N PRO A 35 3.52 -40.29 -19.95
CA PRO A 35 2.60 -41.43 -19.90
C PRO A 35 3.20 -42.69 -19.25
N ASN A 36 2.37 -43.51 -18.58
CA ASN A 36 2.79 -44.80 -18.00
C ASN A 36 1.74 -45.92 -18.12
N SER A 37 2.18 -47.18 -18.08
CA SER A 37 1.37 -48.39 -18.33
C SER A 37 0.89 -49.14 -17.09
N TRP A 38 1.05 -48.59 -15.88
CA TRP A 38 0.71 -49.27 -14.62
C TRP A 38 -0.81 -49.28 -14.31
N GLY A 39 -1.64 -48.90 -15.28
CA GLY A 39 -3.09 -48.87 -15.15
C GLY A 39 -3.62 -47.71 -14.28
N PRO A 40 -4.93 -47.67 -14.01
CA PRO A 40 -5.57 -46.56 -13.30
C PRO A 40 -5.27 -46.55 -11.78
N LYS A 41 -4.90 -47.69 -11.21
CA LYS A 41 -4.65 -47.82 -9.76
C LYS A 41 -3.23 -47.41 -9.39
N ASP A 42 -2.23 -47.93 -10.11
CA ASP A 42 -0.82 -47.76 -9.76
C ASP A 42 -0.10 -46.73 -10.64
N GLY A 43 -0.76 -46.26 -11.72
CA GLY A 43 -0.24 -45.28 -12.65
C GLY A 43 -0.37 -43.82 -12.22
N GLY A 44 -1.01 -43.53 -11.08
CA GLY A 44 -1.04 -42.18 -10.51
C GLY A 44 -2.08 -41.22 -11.13
N PRO A 45 -1.92 -39.89 -10.93
CA PRO A 45 -2.88 -38.89 -11.41
C PRO A 45 -2.99 -38.85 -12.94
N ARG A 46 -4.15 -38.44 -13.45
CA ARG A 46 -4.44 -38.27 -14.88
C ARG A 46 -4.87 -36.83 -15.17
N GLU A 47 -4.68 -36.41 -16.42
CA GLU A 47 -5.24 -35.17 -16.92
C GLU A 47 -6.77 -35.17 -16.84
N ASP A 48 -7.36 -33.98 -16.68
CA ASP A 48 -8.80 -33.77 -16.80
C ASP A 48 -9.07 -32.91 -18.03
N PRO A 49 -9.42 -33.48 -19.19
CA PRO A 49 -9.67 -32.70 -20.39
C PRO A 49 -10.84 -31.72 -20.25
N LYS A 50 -11.80 -31.96 -19.33
CA LYS A 50 -12.99 -31.11 -19.18
C LYS A 50 -12.76 -29.92 -18.26
N ARG A 51 -12.03 -30.13 -17.15
CA ARG A 51 -11.81 -29.12 -16.09
C ARG A 51 -10.38 -28.65 -15.95
N GLY A 52 -9.44 -29.33 -16.61
CA GLY A 52 -8.02 -28.96 -16.61
C GLY A 52 -7.81 -27.55 -17.15
N PHE A 53 -6.75 -26.90 -16.65
CA PHE A 53 -6.38 -25.57 -17.10
C PHE A 53 -6.15 -25.56 -18.63
N ARG A 54 -6.71 -24.56 -19.30
CA ARG A 54 -6.51 -24.31 -20.73
C ARG A 54 -6.15 -22.83 -20.89
N SER A 55 -5.03 -22.56 -21.53
CA SER A 55 -4.67 -21.19 -21.92
C SER A 55 -5.72 -20.65 -22.89
N TYR A 56 -6.07 -19.37 -22.74
CA TYR A 56 -6.85 -18.67 -23.74
C TYR A 56 -6.06 -18.63 -25.06
N ALA A 57 -6.73 -18.97 -26.17
CA ALA A 57 -6.12 -19.01 -27.50
C ALA A 57 -6.02 -17.60 -28.10
N GLU A 58 -5.20 -16.76 -27.47
CA GLU A 58 -4.93 -15.39 -27.91
C GLU A 58 -4.24 -15.41 -29.29
N PRO A 59 -4.77 -14.71 -30.31
CA PRO A 59 -4.05 -14.51 -31.56
C PRO A 59 -2.78 -13.68 -31.32
N VAL A 60 -1.62 -14.26 -31.65
CA VAL A 60 -0.32 -13.59 -31.49
C VAL A 60 0.31 -13.40 -32.86
N GLU A 61 0.54 -12.14 -33.23
CA GLU A 61 1.21 -11.74 -34.46
C GLU A 61 2.33 -10.74 -34.13
N GLY A 62 3.45 -10.82 -34.85
CA GLY A 62 4.57 -9.89 -34.70
C GLY A 62 5.94 -10.54 -34.87
N GLU A 63 6.98 -9.71 -34.77
CA GLU A 63 8.37 -10.13 -34.90
C GLU A 63 9.02 -10.41 -33.53
N LYS A 64 10.00 -11.32 -33.50
CA LYS A 64 10.81 -11.58 -32.30
C LYS A 64 11.82 -10.46 -32.09
N THR A 65 11.40 -9.41 -31.40
CA THR A 65 12.23 -8.23 -31.15
C THR A 65 12.29 -7.85 -29.66
N ARG A 66 13.26 -7.00 -29.30
CA ARG A 66 13.34 -6.33 -27.99
C ARG A 66 12.95 -4.87 -28.17
N LEU A 67 11.65 -4.62 -28.17
CA LEU A 67 11.02 -3.34 -28.42
C LEU A 67 10.07 -3.01 -27.25
N ARG A 68 10.00 -1.73 -26.88
CA ARG A 68 8.88 -1.22 -26.09
C ARG A 68 7.87 -0.57 -27.05
N PRO A 69 6.61 -1.01 -27.09
CA PRO A 69 5.62 -0.42 -27.98
C PRO A 69 5.47 1.08 -27.77
N GLU A 70 5.23 1.84 -28.84
CA GLU A 70 5.09 3.30 -28.77
C GLU A 70 3.90 3.74 -27.90
N SER A 71 2.86 2.90 -27.81
CA SER A 71 1.72 3.13 -26.92
C SER A 71 2.11 3.20 -25.43
N PHE A 72 3.30 2.75 -25.05
CA PHE A 72 3.84 2.83 -23.68
C PHE A 72 4.72 4.07 -23.47
N ALA A 73 4.92 4.92 -24.48
CA ALA A 73 5.86 6.05 -24.42
C ALA A 73 5.31 7.29 -23.67
N ASP A 74 4.02 7.32 -23.34
CA ASP A 74 3.46 8.37 -22.48
C ASP A 74 3.77 8.08 -21.01
N HIS A 75 4.70 8.87 -20.47
CA HIS A 75 5.18 8.71 -19.10
C HIS A 75 4.68 9.82 -18.15
N TYR A 76 3.83 10.75 -18.62
CA TYR A 76 3.50 11.96 -17.86
C TYR A 76 2.01 12.17 -17.64
N SER A 77 1.14 11.73 -18.55
CA SER A 77 -0.27 12.08 -18.47
C SER A 77 -0.98 11.50 -17.25
N GLN A 78 -0.70 10.24 -16.89
CA GLN A 78 -1.28 9.65 -15.68
C GLN A 78 -0.72 10.28 -14.39
N ALA A 79 0.55 10.68 -14.39
CA ALA A 79 1.15 11.40 -13.26
C ALA A 79 0.50 12.78 -13.07
N ARG A 80 0.21 13.48 -14.18
CA ARG A 80 -0.57 14.72 -14.17
C ARG A 80 -1.97 14.48 -13.66
N GLN A 81 -2.70 13.50 -14.23
CA GLN A 81 -4.06 13.14 -13.82
C GLN A 81 -4.13 12.86 -12.32
N PHE A 82 -3.19 12.07 -11.79
CA PHE A 82 -3.08 11.81 -10.36
C PHE A 82 -2.93 13.11 -9.57
N TYR A 83 -1.96 13.97 -9.91
CA TYR A 83 -1.70 15.22 -9.19
C TYR A 83 -2.89 16.18 -9.20
N VAL A 84 -3.52 16.39 -10.37
CA VAL A 84 -4.66 17.31 -10.47
C VAL A 84 -5.92 16.78 -9.82
N SER A 85 -5.99 15.47 -9.54
CA SER A 85 -7.12 14.86 -8.84
C SER A 85 -7.06 15.02 -7.31
N GLN A 86 -5.89 15.38 -6.79
CA GLN A 86 -5.65 15.57 -5.37
C GLN A 86 -6.28 16.86 -4.84
N THR A 87 -6.69 16.86 -3.57
CA THR A 87 -7.04 18.08 -2.85
C THR A 87 -5.83 18.98 -2.64
N ALA A 88 -6.04 20.26 -2.30
CA ALA A 88 -4.94 21.20 -2.06
C ALA A 88 -3.98 20.72 -0.94
N VAL A 89 -4.50 20.07 0.09
CA VAL A 89 -3.71 19.49 1.20
C VAL A 89 -2.85 18.34 0.70
N GLU A 90 -3.43 17.42 -0.08
CA GLU A 90 -2.69 16.29 -0.66
C GLU A 90 -1.63 16.77 -1.67
N GLN A 91 -1.94 17.76 -2.51
CA GLN A 91 -0.96 18.37 -3.41
C GLN A 91 0.20 19.03 -2.66
N LYS A 92 -0.08 19.66 -1.52
CA LYS A 92 0.95 20.22 -0.64
C LYS A 92 1.83 19.10 -0.07
N HIS A 93 1.24 18.03 0.45
CA HIS A 93 1.99 16.89 0.98
C HIS A 93 2.87 16.23 -0.09
N ILE A 94 2.40 16.12 -1.34
CA ILE A 94 3.22 15.63 -2.46
C ILE A 94 4.43 16.54 -2.70
N ALA A 95 4.23 17.86 -2.72
CA ALA A 95 5.32 18.81 -2.90
C ALA A 95 6.32 18.79 -1.73
N ASP A 96 5.82 18.70 -0.50
CA ASP A 96 6.65 18.60 0.72
C ASP A 96 7.48 17.31 0.70
N ALA A 97 6.87 16.17 0.32
CA ALA A 97 7.57 14.88 0.22
C ALA A 97 8.66 14.91 -0.86
N LEU A 98 8.35 15.43 -2.06
CA LEU A 98 9.35 15.60 -3.11
C LEU A 98 10.51 16.51 -2.68
N THR A 99 10.19 17.59 -1.97
CA THR A 99 11.21 18.50 -1.41
C THR A 99 12.07 17.79 -0.37
N PHE A 100 11.45 17.08 0.57
CA PHE A 100 12.14 16.33 1.62
C PHE A 100 13.08 15.27 1.05
N GLU A 101 12.62 14.44 0.11
CA GLU A 101 13.44 13.40 -0.51
C GLU A 101 14.58 14.01 -1.35
N LEU A 102 14.29 15.01 -2.19
CA LEU A 102 15.32 15.65 -3.01
C LEU A 102 16.33 16.45 -2.20
N SER A 103 15.95 16.97 -1.03
CA SER A 103 16.88 17.65 -0.11
C SER A 103 18.00 16.72 0.37
N LYS A 104 17.74 15.40 0.42
CA LYS A 104 18.72 14.38 0.82
C LYS A 104 19.62 13.91 -0.31
N VAL A 105 19.27 14.22 -1.57
CA VAL A 105 20.09 13.89 -2.75
C VAL A 105 21.28 14.84 -2.81
N GLN A 106 22.51 14.37 -2.68
CA GLN A 106 23.68 15.24 -2.61
C GLN A 106 23.98 15.97 -3.94
N THR A 107 23.78 15.30 -5.08
CA THR A 107 24.13 15.84 -6.40
C THR A 107 23.05 16.80 -6.92
N MET A 108 23.40 18.08 -7.08
CA MET A 108 22.46 19.12 -7.56
C MET A 108 21.90 18.80 -8.95
N ASP A 109 22.71 18.30 -9.88
CA ASP A 109 22.24 17.95 -11.23
C ASP A 109 21.11 16.93 -11.22
N ILE A 110 21.08 16.03 -10.24
CA ILE A 110 19.99 15.05 -10.10
C ILE A 110 18.70 15.76 -9.67
N ARG A 111 18.80 16.72 -8.73
CA ARG A 111 17.65 17.53 -8.29
C ARG A 111 17.08 18.34 -9.47
N LEU A 112 17.95 18.97 -10.25
CA LEU A 112 17.56 19.72 -11.45
C LEU A 112 16.91 18.80 -12.50
N ARG A 113 17.46 17.61 -12.75
CA ARG A 113 16.83 16.63 -13.65
C ARG A 113 15.43 16.24 -13.15
N MET A 114 15.24 16.02 -11.86
CA MET A 114 13.91 15.73 -11.32
C MET A 114 12.94 16.89 -11.50
N LEU A 115 13.38 18.14 -11.23
CA LEU A 115 12.58 19.33 -11.51
C LEU A 115 12.19 19.44 -13.00
N SER A 116 13.09 19.06 -13.92
CA SER A 116 12.80 19.05 -15.35
C SER A 116 11.67 18.08 -15.74
N HIS A 117 11.54 16.95 -15.03
CA HIS A 117 10.43 16.02 -15.23
C HIS A 117 9.12 16.52 -14.60
N LEU A 118 9.19 17.16 -13.41
CA LEU A 118 8.00 17.74 -12.78
C LEU A 118 7.35 18.80 -13.67
N LEU A 119 8.13 19.53 -14.47
CA LEU A 119 7.61 20.50 -15.44
C LEU A 119 6.72 19.88 -16.53
N ASN A 120 6.89 18.59 -16.84
CA ASN A 120 6.01 17.85 -17.77
C ASN A 120 4.72 17.35 -17.09
N ILE A 121 4.71 17.30 -15.76
CA ILE A 121 3.55 16.86 -14.96
C ILE A 121 2.70 18.08 -14.63
N ASP A 122 3.28 19.04 -13.90
CA ASP A 122 2.63 20.27 -13.50
C ASP A 122 3.64 21.36 -13.13
N LYS A 123 3.45 22.57 -13.68
CA LYS A 123 4.38 23.69 -13.49
C LYS A 123 4.32 24.26 -12.07
N ASP A 124 3.15 24.25 -11.43
CA ASP A 124 3.02 24.74 -10.05
C ASP A 124 3.65 23.77 -9.06
N LEU A 125 3.49 22.46 -9.30
CA LEU A 125 4.23 21.45 -8.54
C LEU A 125 5.74 21.67 -8.63
N ALA A 126 6.27 21.80 -9.85
CA ALA A 126 7.71 22.01 -10.07
C ALA A 126 8.22 23.27 -9.34
N ARG A 127 7.47 24.38 -9.39
CA ARG A 127 7.81 25.62 -8.69
C ARG A 127 7.81 25.47 -7.17
N LYS A 128 6.80 24.79 -6.61
CA LYS A 128 6.72 24.55 -5.15
C LYS A 128 7.93 23.74 -4.67
N VAL A 129 8.28 22.68 -5.39
CA VAL A 129 9.44 21.84 -5.06
C VAL A 129 10.75 22.62 -5.22
N ALA A 130 10.92 23.37 -6.31
CA ALA A 130 12.12 24.18 -6.53
C ALA A 130 12.33 25.22 -5.42
N LYS A 131 11.25 25.90 -5.00
CA LYS A 131 11.27 26.83 -3.87
C LYS A 131 11.73 26.14 -2.58
N GLY A 132 11.19 24.95 -2.29
CA GLY A 132 11.57 24.16 -1.13
C GLY A 132 13.04 23.72 -1.13
N LEU A 133 13.61 23.50 -2.32
CA LEU A 133 15.02 23.14 -2.51
C LEU A 133 15.97 24.35 -2.62
N GLY A 134 15.45 25.58 -2.60
CA GLY A 134 16.24 26.79 -2.81
C GLY A 134 16.80 26.95 -4.24
N VAL A 135 16.14 26.36 -5.23
CA VAL A 135 16.53 26.47 -6.65
C VAL A 135 15.76 27.63 -7.29
N SER A 136 16.47 28.69 -7.67
CA SER A 136 15.91 29.85 -8.39
C SER A 136 15.87 29.63 -9.90
N ASP A 137 16.92 29.00 -10.43
CA ASP A 137 17.12 28.85 -11.86
C ASP A 137 16.52 27.51 -12.31
N MET A 138 15.30 27.59 -12.84
CA MET A 138 14.59 26.40 -13.29
C MET A 138 15.22 25.80 -14.55
N PRO A 139 15.39 24.46 -14.61
CA PRO A 139 15.86 23.80 -15.82
C PRO A 139 14.79 23.84 -16.93
N ALA A 140 15.20 23.59 -18.16
CA ALA A 140 14.26 23.28 -19.23
C ALA A 140 13.48 22.00 -18.91
N ALA A 141 12.23 21.89 -19.36
CA ALA A 141 11.46 20.65 -19.22
C ALA A 141 12.17 19.49 -19.94
N ALA A 142 12.16 18.29 -19.33
CA ALA A 142 12.73 17.11 -19.94
C ALA A 142 12.00 16.80 -21.26
N LYS A 143 12.73 16.38 -22.31
CA LYS A 143 12.08 15.99 -23.56
C LYS A 143 11.23 14.72 -23.33
N PRO A 144 9.91 14.75 -23.52
CA PRO A 144 9.08 13.58 -23.31
C PRO A 144 9.23 12.61 -24.50
N ALA A 145 9.03 11.31 -24.26
CA ALA A 145 9.18 10.28 -25.29
C ALA A 145 8.00 10.30 -26.29
N SER A 146 6.80 10.58 -25.81
CA SER A 146 5.63 10.97 -26.61
C SER A 146 5.04 12.28 -26.07
N LYS A 147 4.16 12.93 -26.83
CA LYS A 147 3.46 14.13 -26.36
C LYS A 147 2.49 13.74 -25.23
N PRO A 148 2.62 14.30 -24.01
CA PRO A 148 1.65 14.04 -22.95
C PRO A 148 0.26 14.52 -23.39
N LEU A 149 -0.76 13.70 -23.12
CA LEU A 149 -2.17 14.08 -23.12
C LEU A 149 -2.41 15.13 -22.02
N PRO A 150 -2.76 16.38 -22.37
CA PRO A 150 -2.91 17.45 -21.38
C PRO A 150 -4.25 17.41 -20.63
N ASP A 151 -5.27 16.77 -21.22
CA ASP A 151 -6.68 16.92 -20.84
C ASP A 151 -7.30 15.62 -20.30
N LEU A 152 -6.50 14.76 -19.67
CA LEU A 152 -7.07 13.62 -18.93
C LEU A 152 -7.96 14.17 -17.80
N PRO A 153 -9.23 13.71 -17.70
CA PRO A 153 -10.16 14.23 -16.71
C PRO A 153 -9.69 13.90 -15.30
N VAL A 154 -9.94 14.82 -14.37
CA VAL A 154 -9.78 14.56 -12.94
C VAL A 154 -10.57 13.31 -12.55
N SER A 155 -9.99 12.49 -11.68
CA SER A 155 -10.60 11.27 -11.17
C SER A 155 -10.59 11.32 -9.64
N ASP A 156 -11.74 11.66 -9.06
CA ASP A 156 -11.91 11.74 -7.60
C ASP A 156 -11.50 10.45 -6.86
N PRO A 157 -11.72 9.22 -7.39
CA PRO A 157 -11.19 7.98 -6.81
C PRO A 157 -9.67 7.94 -6.55
N LEU A 158 -8.88 8.84 -7.15
CA LEU A 158 -7.44 8.92 -6.95
C LEU A 158 -7.02 9.74 -5.71
N SER A 159 -7.96 10.43 -5.04
CA SER A 159 -7.68 11.20 -3.81
C SER A 159 -8.07 10.38 -2.59
N ILE A 160 -7.22 10.35 -1.56
CA ILE A 160 -7.53 9.67 -0.30
C ILE A 160 -8.62 10.45 0.43
N LEU A 161 -8.51 11.79 0.48
CA LEU A 161 -9.46 12.63 1.22
C LEU A 161 -10.85 12.69 0.58
N LYS A 162 -10.95 12.57 -0.75
CA LYS A 162 -12.25 12.48 -1.45
C LYS A 162 -12.92 11.11 -1.31
N ASN A 163 -12.18 10.08 -0.88
CA ASN A 163 -12.69 8.72 -0.68
C ASN A 163 -12.43 8.24 0.76
N ALA A 164 -12.44 9.17 1.72
CA ALA A 164 -12.25 8.82 3.12
C ALA A 164 -13.42 7.95 3.61
N PRO A 165 -13.17 6.98 4.51
CA PRO A 165 -14.26 6.22 5.11
C PRO A 165 -15.11 7.14 6.00
N ASP A 166 -16.43 7.01 5.90
CA ASP A 166 -17.40 7.75 6.73
C ASP A 166 -17.56 7.16 8.15
N SER A 167 -16.52 6.52 8.67
CA SER A 167 -16.55 5.80 9.95
C SER A 167 -15.27 5.99 10.76
N PHE A 168 -15.44 6.05 12.08
CA PHE A 168 -14.33 6.03 13.05
C PHE A 168 -13.91 4.60 13.44
N ALA A 169 -14.52 3.57 12.84
CA ALA A 169 -14.25 2.18 13.17
C ALA A 169 -12.77 1.82 12.99
N GLY A 170 -12.21 1.15 14.01
CA GLY A 170 -10.80 0.73 14.04
C GLY A 170 -9.80 1.86 14.37
N ARG A 171 -10.25 3.12 14.53
CA ARG A 171 -9.40 4.22 15.01
C ARG A 171 -9.22 4.16 16.53
N LYS A 172 -8.11 4.71 17.03
CA LYS A 172 -7.83 4.85 18.47
C LYS A 172 -7.86 6.33 18.86
N LEU A 173 -8.54 6.65 19.96
CA LEU A 173 -8.54 7.97 20.59
C LEU A 173 -7.74 7.93 21.89
N GLY A 174 -6.64 8.67 21.95
CA GLY A 174 -5.92 8.94 23.20
C GLY A 174 -6.68 9.96 24.04
N ILE A 175 -7.00 9.62 25.28
CA ILE A 175 -7.68 10.50 26.24
C ILE A 175 -6.68 10.82 27.35
N PHE A 176 -6.15 12.04 27.32
CA PHE A 176 -5.27 12.51 28.39
C PHE A 176 -6.09 12.91 29.62
N ALA A 177 -5.83 12.27 30.76
CA ALA A 177 -6.54 12.51 32.01
C ALA A 177 -5.61 12.48 33.23
N THR A 178 -5.96 13.24 34.26
CA THR A 178 -5.23 13.36 35.53
C THR A 178 -6.18 13.20 36.72
N ASP A 179 -5.64 13.11 37.94
CA ASP A 179 -6.46 13.10 39.15
C ASP A 179 -7.48 14.26 39.17
N GLY A 180 -8.71 13.95 39.60
CA GLY A 180 -9.85 14.86 39.59
C GLY A 180 -10.58 15.01 38.25
N ALA A 181 -10.20 14.25 37.20
CA ALA A 181 -10.93 14.23 35.94
C ALA A 181 -12.40 13.82 36.14
N ASP A 182 -13.29 14.45 35.37
CA ASP A 182 -14.73 14.23 35.44
C ASP A 182 -15.08 12.80 35.01
N ALA A 183 -15.65 12.03 35.94
CA ALA A 183 -15.95 10.61 35.73
C ALA A 183 -17.05 10.39 34.67
N ASP A 184 -18.09 11.23 34.69
CA ASP A 184 -19.23 11.12 33.78
C ASP A 184 -18.80 11.46 32.35
N LEU A 185 -18.01 12.52 32.17
CA LEU A 185 -17.47 12.91 30.89
C LEU A 185 -16.54 11.85 30.30
N LEU A 186 -15.65 11.28 31.12
CA LEU A 186 -14.71 10.24 30.68
C LEU A 186 -15.46 8.99 30.22
N ASN A 187 -16.44 8.54 31.00
CA ASN A 187 -17.24 7.36 30.67
C ASN A 187 -18.11 7.60 29.43
N ALA A 188 -18.75 8.76 29.31
CA ALA A 188 -19.52 9.14 28.13
C ALA A 188 -18.64 9.15 26.86
N LEU A 189 -17.41 9.68 26.94
CA LEU A 189 -16.49 9.70 25.81
C LEU A 189 -16.11 8.28 25.37
N LYS A 190 -15.75 7.40 26.32
CA LYS A 190 -15.44 5.99 26.04
C LYS A 190 -16.60 5.27 25.38
N GLU A 191 -17.81 5.45 25.89
CA GLU A 191 -19.02 4.84 25.35
C GLU A 191 -19.28 5.31 23.91
N LYS A 192 -19.24 6.63 23.66
CA LYS A 192 -19.50 7.19 22.33
C LYS A 192 -18.47 6.77 21.29
N VAL A 193 -17.19 6.71 21.67
CA VAL A 193 -16.12 6.24 20.78
C VAL A 193 -16.29 4.75 20.47
N SER A 194 -16.60 3.92 21.47
CA SER A 194 -16.88 2.49 21.27
C SER A 194 -18.10 2.26 20.38
N ALA A 195 -19.18 3.03 20.59
CA ALA A 195 -20.39 2.98 19.75
C ALA A 195 -20.11 3.38 18.29
N ALA A 196 -19.11 4.23 18.04
CA ALA A 196 -18.62 4.57 16.71
C ALA A 196 -17.62 3.54 16.12
N GLY A 197 -17.36 2.42 16.83
CA GLY A 197 -16.42 1.38 16.45
C GLY A 197 -14.95 1.70 16.73
N GLY A 198 -14.68 2.80 17.44
CA GLY A 198 -13.35 3.22 17.83
C GLY A 198 -12.89 2.58 19.14
N MET A 199 -11.59 2.69 19.39
CA MET A 199 -10.94 2.31 20.65
C MET A 199 -10.54 3.58 21.41
N THR A 200 -10.46 3.49 22.73
CA THR A 200 -9.89 4.55 23.57
C THR A 200 -8.64 4.05 24.26
N ALA A 201 -7.68 4.94 24.52
CA ALA A 201 -6.55 4.70 25.41
C ALA A 201 -6.43 5.84 26.42
N ILE A 202 -6.43 5.54 27.71
CA ILE A 202 -6.24 6.49 28.79
C ILE A 202 -4.75 6.79 28.91
N ILE A 203 -4.40 8.07 28.77
CA ILE A 203 -3.03 8.57 28.87
C ILE A 203 -2.93 9.40 30.16
N SER A 204 -1.99 9.07 31.03
CA SER A 204 -1.83 9.74 32.33
C SER A 204 -0.35 10.02 32.66
N PRO A 205 -0.03 10.94 33.59
CA PRO A 205 1.33 11.06 34.13
C PRO A 205 1.89 9.76 34.74
N LYS A 206 1.03 8.84 35.19
CA LYS A 206 1.42 7.56 35.84
C LYS A 206 0.53 6.41 35.34
N VAL A 207 1.14 5.26 35.03
CA VAL A 207 0.42 4.05 34.57
C VAL A 207 -0.46 3.45 35.66
N GLY A 208 -0.04 3.59 36.93
CA GLY A 208 -0.82 3.14 38.09
C GLY A 208 -2.20 3.81 38.24
N GLY A 209 -2.54 4.76 37.37
CA GLY A 209 -3.89 5.28 37.23
C GLY A 209 -4.10 6.67 37.82
N ILE A 210 -5.36 7.07 37.84
CA ILE A 210 -5.85 8.35 38.35
C ILE A 210 -7.11 8.13 39.18
N THR A 211 -7.31 8.98 40.19
CA THR A 211 -8.59 9.05 40.92
C THR A 211 -9.49 10.11 40.27
N LEU A 212 -10.70 9.74 39.88
CA LEU A 212 -11.68 10.60 39.21
C LEU A 212 -12.47 11.46 40.22
N SER A 213 -13.28 12.39 39.72
CA SER A 213 -14.08 13.33 40.52
C SER A 213 -15.09 12.65 41.46
N ASP A 214 -15.53 11.43 41.14
CA ASP A 214 -16.45 10.61 41.95
C ASP A 214 -15.72 9.73 42.99
N GLY A 215 -14.39 9.82 43.05
CA GLY A 215 -13.52 9.02 43.92
C GLY A 215 -13.18 7.63 43.37
N SER A 216 -13.66 7.26 42.18
CA SER A 216 -13.27 6.01 41.52
C SER A 216 -11.83 6.07 41.01
N HIS A 217 -11.15 4.92 40.93
CA HIS A 217 -9.78 4.81 40.41
C HIS A 217 -9.77 4.07 39.08
N ILE A 218 -9.05 4.61 38.09
CA ILE A 218 -8.87 3.98 36.79
C ILE A 218 -7.39 3.91 36.43
N GLU A 219 -6.91 2.72 36.05
CA GLU A 219 -5.56 2.54 35.50
C GLU A 219 -5.42 3.21 34.14
N ALA A 220 -4.24 3.74 33.84
CA ALA A 220 -3.97 4.31 32.53
C ALA A 220 -3.41 3.24 31.59
N ASP A 221 -3.80 3.28 30.32
CA ASP A 221 -3.24 2.39 29.29
C ASP A 221 -1.79 2.79 28.95
N GLU A 222 -1.50 4.09 28.96
CA GLU A 222 -0.19 4.64 28.62
C GLU A 222 0.23 5.76 29.59
N LYS A 223 1.54 5.88 29.82
CA LYS A 223 2.11 7.10 30.41
C LYS A 223 2.17 8.18 29.33
N ILE A 224 1.98 9.46 29.66
CA ILE A 224 2.09 10.58 28.70
C ILE A 224 3.37 10.54 27.84
N ASP A 225 4.52 10.18 28.42
CA ASP A 225 5.77 10.09 27.67
C ASP A 225 5.89 8.81 26.82
N GLY A 226 5.11 7.77 27.15
CA GLY A 226 5.07 6.48 26.45
C GLY A 226 3.96 6.37 25.40
N GLY A 227 2.92 7.21 25.53
CA GLY A 227 1.78 7.30 24.62
C GLY A 227 1.75 8.61 23.82
N PRO A 228 2.75 8.89 22.96
CA PRO A 228 2.75 10.10 22.13
C PRO A 228 1.59 10.07 21.13
N SER A 229 1.18 11.24 20.65
CA SER A 229 0.02 11.40 19.76
C SER A 229 0.13 10.75 18.38
N VAL A 230 1.27 10.14 18.06
CA VAL A 230 1.52 9.47 16.77
C VAL A 230 1.14 7.98 16.76
N LEU A 231 0.79 7.41 17.93
CA LEU A 231 0.38 6.02 18.11
C LEU A 231 -1.08 5.75 17.73
#